data_AF-A0A935PFH8-F1
#
_entry.id   AF-A0A935PFH8-F1
#
_cell.length_a   1.000
_cell.length_b   1.000
_cell.length_c   1.000
_cell.angle_alpha   90.00
_cell.angle_beta   90.00
_cell.angle_gamma   90.00
#
_symmetry.space_group_name_H-M   'P 1'
#
loop_
_entity.id
_entity.type
_entity.pdbx_description
1 polymer ?
#
loop_
_entity_poly.entity_id
_entity_poly.type
_entity_poly.pdbx_seq_one_letter_code
_entity_poly.pdbx_strand_id
1 'polypeptide(L)'
;MSDEGAEHDRFVERLLQEDARRAAGTSRVEDGLSLLERLLDEEMARERRVRRAAIAAWGFLVLLAPLGGVTMYLQRMGSDRGQEIGRAGFQVITWLAAIAAALGLLMTGAWLFRSRSVSLGAIERRLARLEGMINGSG
;
A
#
# COMPACT_ATOMS: atom_id res chain seq x y z
N MET A 1 -44.90 40.75 34.63
CA MET A 1 -43.61 40.03 34.49
C MET A 1 -43.79 39.09 33.31
N SER A 2 -43.12 39.37 32.19
CA SER A 2 -43.53 38.89 30.87
C SER A 2 -43.08 37.44 30.60
N ASP A 3 -43.99 36.65 30.05
CA ASP A 3 -43.76 35.31 29.49
C ASP A 3 -42.65 35.27 28.43
N GLU A 4 -42.31 36.43 27.86
CA GLU A 4 -41.28 36.59 26.82
C GLU A 4 -39.87 36.16 27.29
N GLY A 5 -39.54 36.34 28.57
CA GLY A 5 -38.24 35.88 29.11
C GLY A 5 -38.13 34.36 29.14
N ALA A 6 -39.24 33.67 29.48
CA ALA A 6 -39.30 32.22 29.56
C ALA A 6 -39.38 31.53 28.18
N GLU A 7 -39.82 32.26 27.14
CA GLU A 7 -39.75 31.79 25.75
C GLU A 7 -38.36 31.97 25.15
N HIS A 8 -37.68 33.06 25.47
CA HIS A 8 -36.32 33.31 25.00
C HIS A 8 -35.31 32.29 25.56
N ASP A 9 -35.39 31.96 26.85
CA ASP A 9 -34.54 30.94 27.48
C ASP A 9 -34.76 29.56 26.84
N ARG A 10 -36.00 29.18 26.55
CA ARG A 10 -36.34 27.90 25.87
C ARG A 10 -35.89 27.85 24.40
N PHE A 11 -35.69 28.99 23.76
CA PHE A 11 -35.16 29.06 22.39
C PHE A 11 -33.64 28.94 22.39
N VAL A 12 -32.97 29.63 23.31
CA VAL A 12 -31.51 29.53 23.50
C VAL A 12 -31.10 28.12 23.91
N GLU A 13 -31.87 27.47 24.80
CA GLU A 13 -31.60 26.10 25.22
C GLU A 13 -31.75 25.09 24.06
N ARG A 14 -32.71 25.30 23.15
CA ARG A 14 -32.87 24.49 21.94
C ARG A 14 -31.73 24.69 20.95
N LEU A 15 -31.28 25.92 20.73
CA LEU A 15 -30.13 26.22 19.87
C LEU A 15 -28.84 25.57 20.40
N LEU A 16 -28.60 25.64 21.71
CA LEU A 16 -27.44 25.00 22.34
C LEU A 16 -27.49 23.47 22.23
N GLN A 17 -28.68 22.86 22.35
CA GLN A 17 -28.85 21.42 22.15
C GLN A 17 -28.64 21.00 20.68
N GLU A 18 -29.08 21.80 19.71
CA GLU A 18 -28.83 21.52 18.29
C GLU A 18 -27.35 21.63 17.93
N ASP A 19 -26.65 22.64 18.43
CA ASP A 19 -25.21 22.77 18.19
C ASP A 19 -24.41 21.67 18.91
N ALA A 20 -24.82 21.26 20.11
CA ALA A 20 -24.24 20.09 20.78
C ALA A 20 -24.46 18.79 19.98
N ARG A 21 -25.64 18.62 19.36
CA ARG A 21 -25.94 17.46 18.49
C ARG A 21 -25.14 17.51 17.18
N ARG A 22 -24.96 18.68 16.57
CA ARG A 22 -24.11 18.87 15.38
C ARG A 22 -22.64 18.60 15.71
N ALA A 23 -22.14 19.11 16.83
CA ALA A 23 -20.78 18.89 17.30
C ALA A 23 -20.49 17.40 17.63
N ALA A 24 -21.47 16.69 18.19
CA ALA A 24 -21.39 15.24 18.42
C ALA A 24 -21.44 14.42 17.11
N GLY A 25 -22.09 14.95 16.08
CA GLY A 25 -22.07 14.38 14.72
C GLY A 25 -20.71 14.55 14.04
N THR A 26 -20.08 15.72 14.20
CA THR A 26 -18.75 16.00 13.61
C THR A 26 -17.63 15.22 14.28
N SER A 27 -17.65 15.00 15.60
CA SER A 27 -16.60 14.23 16.28
C SER A 27 -16.56 12.76 15.84
N ARG A 28 -17.71 12.12 15.61
CA ARG A 28 -17.76 10.76 15.03
C ARG A 28 -17.24 10.69 13.60
N VAL A 29 -17.43 11.76 12.81
CA VAL A 29 -16.91 11.84 11.44
C VAL A 29 -15.39 12.02 11.47
N GLU A 30 -14.87 12.79 12.42
CA GLU A 30 -13.44 13.05 12.61
C GLU A 30 -12.69 11.81 13.13
N ASP A 31 -13.27 11.06 14.07
CA ASP A 31 -12.76 9.76 14.52
C ASP A 31 -12.77 8.72 13.38
N GLY A 32 -13.79 8.76 12.53
CA GLY A 32 -13.90 7.91 11.34
C GLY A 32 -12.86 8.25 10.26
N LEU A 33 -12.58 9.54 10.06
CA LEU A 33 -11.58 10.05 9.11
C LEU A 33 -10.16 9.74 9.58
N SER A 34 -9.85 9.92 10.86
CA SER A 34 -8.52 9.64 11.42
C SER A 34 -8.19 8.14 11.40
N LEU A 35 -9.16 7.25 11.66
CA LEU A 35 -8.99 5.80 11.47
C LEU A 35 -8.75 5.45 9.99
N LEU A 36 -9.42 6.16 9.08
CA LEU A 36 -9.28 5.96 7.64
C LEU A 36 -7.90 6.40 7.13
N GLU A 37 -7.44 7.58 7.53
CA GLU A 37 -6.09 8.08 7.23
C GLU A 37 -5.03 7.12 7.76
N ARG A 38 -5.19 6.63 8.99
CA ARG A 38 -4.25 5.68 9.58
C ARG A 38 -4.18 4.36 8.83
N LEU A 39 -5.31 3.83 8.36
CA LEU A 39 -5.34 2.63 7.50
C LEU A 39 -4.71 2.89 6.13
N LEU A 40 -4.94 4.08 5.56
CA LEU A 40 -4.36 4.48 4.27
C LEU A 40 -2.84 4.62 4.36
N ASP A 41 -2.35 5.23 5.44
CA ASP A 41 -0.93 5.41 5.72
C ASP A 41 -0.23 4.07 5.96
N GLU A 42 -0.88 3.14 6.69
CA GLU A 42 -0.35 1.79 6.87
C GLU A 42 -0.25 1.01 5.54
N GLU A 43 -1.23 1.17 4.65
CA GLU A 43 -1.18 0.55 3.31
C GLU A 43 -0.10 1.19 2.43
N MET A 44 -0.01 2.52 2.38
CA MET A 44 1.03 3.23 1.64
C MET A 44 2.44 2.88 2.14
N ALA A 45 2.61 2.72 3.47
CA ALA A 45 3.89 2.33 4.05
C ALA A 45 4.29 0.90 3.65
N ARG A 46 3.34 -0.03 3.55
CA ARG A 46 3.59 -1.39 3.04
C ARG A 46 3.90 -1.38 1.54
N GLU A 47 3.19 -0.59 0.74
CA GLU A 47 3.44 -0.46 -0.69
C GLU A 47 4.86 0.07 -0.98
N ARG A 48 5.33 1.07 -0.23
CA ARG A 48 6.71 1.57 -0.33
C ARG A 48 7.75 0.48 -0.03
N ARG A 49 7.49 -0.41 0.94
CA ARG A 49 8.38 -1.54 1.26
C ARG A 49 8.43 -2.56 0.13
N VAL A 50 7.27 -2.93 -0.41
CA VAL A 50 7.18 -3.87 -1.55
C VAL A 50 7.88 -3.29 -2.78
N ARG A 51 7.69 -1.99 -3.07
CA ARG A 51 8.36 -1.31 -4.18
C ARG A 51 9.87 -1.26 -4.00
N ARG A 52 10.37 -0.95 -2.79
CA ARG A 52 11.81 -1.00 -2.49
C ARG A 52 12.38 -2.41 -2.62
N ALA A 53 11.66 -3.42 -2.14
CA ALA A 53 12.06 -4.82 -2.27
C ALA A 53 12.11 -5.28 -3.74
N ALA A 54 11.11 -4.89 -4.55
CA ALA A 54 11.10 -5.16 -5.98
C ALA A 54 12.28 -4.47 -6.69
N ILE A 55 12.52 -3.19 -6.42
CA ILE A 55 13.67 -2.45 -6.98
C ILE A 55 14.99 -3.10 -6.57
N ALA A 56 15.13 -3.55 -5.32
CA ALA A 56 16.32 -4.26 -4.85
C ALA A 56 16.51 -5.60 -5.56
N ALA A 57 15.43 -6.37 -5.77
CA ALA A 57 15.47 -7.65 -6.49
C ALA A 57 15.88 -7.48 -7.96
N TRP A 58 15.33 -6.48 -8.65
CA TRP A 58 15.73 -6.14 -10.01
C TRP A 58 17.15 -5.56 -10.07
N GLY A 59 17.55 -4.76 -9.10
CA GLY A 59 18.93 -4.25 -8.97
C GLY A 59 19.94 -5.37 -8.77
N PHE A 60 19.60 -6.42 -8.01
CA PHE A 60 20.44 -7.60 -7.82
C PHE A 60 20.65 -8.37 -9.13
N LEU A 61 19.62 -8.50 -9.97
CA LEU A 61 19.75 -9.08 -11.31
C LEU A 61 20.72 -8.31 -12.20
N VAL A 62 20.65 -6.98 -12.17
CA VAL A 62 21.59 -6.12 -12.92
C VAL A 62 23.02 -6.33 -12.43
N LEU A 63 23.21 -6.53 -11.12
CA LEU A 63 24.52 -6.76 -10.51
C LEU A 63 25.09 -8.16 -10.81
N LEU A 64 24.23 -9.16 -11.06
CA LEU A 64 24.63 -10.49 -11.50
C LEU A 64 25.11 -10.53 -12.96
N ALA A 65 24.67 -9.60 -13.81
CA ALA A 65 25.05 -9.56 -15.22
C ALA A 65 26.59 -9.46 -15.45
N PRO A 66 27.33 -8.54 -14.81
CA PRO A 66 28.79 -8.49 -14.96
C PRO A 66 29.49 -9.72 -14.37
N LEU A 67 28.96 -10.35 -13.31
CA LEU A 67 29.49 -11.60 -12.76
C LEU A 67 29.34 -12.76 -13.76
N GLY A 68 28.22 -12.82 -14.48
CA GLY A 68 28.04 -13.74 -15.61
C GLY A 68 29.06 -13.51 -16.73
N GLY A 69 29.35 -12.24 -17.04
CA GLY A 69 30.39 -11.87 -18.01
C GLY A 69 31.80 -12.32 -17.59
N VAL A 70 32.17 -12.11 -16.32
CA VAL A 70 33.48 -12.54 -15.77
C VAL A 70 33.62 -14.06 -15.78
N THR A 71 32.58 -14.80 -15.43
CA THR A 71 32.62 -16.28 -15.45
C THR A 71 32.72 -16.84 -16.86
N MET A 72 32.03 -16.26 -17.85
CA MET A 72 32.23 -16.61 -19.26
C MET A 72 33.63 -16.24 -19.78
N TYR A 73 34.17 -15.11 -19.34
CA TYR A 73 35.53 -14.70 -19.70
C TYR A 73 36.59 -15.68 -19.17
N LEU A 74 36.45 -16.13 -17.91
CA LEU A 74 37.33 -17.15 -17.32
C LEU A 74 37.24 -18.50 -18.03
N GLN A 75 36.05 -18.91 -18.49
CA GLN A 75 35.92 -20.12 -19.33
C GLN A 75 36.68 -19.99 -20.66
N ARG A 76 36.70 -18.79 -21.25
CA ARG A 76 37.40 -18.51 -22.51
C ARG A 76 38.92 -18.48 -22.38
N MET A 77 39.47 -18.27 -21.19
CA MET A 77 40.93 -18.24 -20.96
C MET A 77 41.61 -19.62 -21.02
N GLY A 78 40.86 -20.72 -21.19
CA GLY A 78 41.39 -21.98 -21.72
C GLY A 78 42.32 -22.79 -20.79
N SER A 79 42.43 -22.47 -19.50
CA SER A 79 43.04 -23.40 -18.54
C SER A 79 41.99 -24.38 -18.03
N ASP A 80 42.33 -25.66 -17.87
CA ASP A 80 41.39 -26.69 -17.38
C ASP A 80 40.74 -26.30 -16.05
N ARG A 81 41.52 -25.70 -15.14
CA ARG A 81 41.02 -25.15 -13.87
C ARG A 81 40.10 -23.93 -14.07
N GLY A 82 40.39 -23.06 -15.03
CA GLY A 82 39.57 -21.90 -15.35
C GLY A 82 38.22 -22.28 -15.95
N GLN A 83 38.17 -23.35 -16.74
CA GLN A 83 36.92 -23.91 -17.25
C GLN A 83 36.05 -24.51 -16.15
N GLU A 84 36.60 -25.33 -15.26
CA GLU A 84 35.83 -25.93 -14.16
C GLU A 84 35.29 -24.87 -13.19
N ILE A 85 36.14 -23.93 -12.77
CA ILE A 85 35.75 -22.82 -11.87
C ILE A 85 34.72 -21.93 -12.57
N GLY A 86 34.91 -21.61 -13.85
CA GLY A 86 33.98 -20.82 -14.64
C GLY A 86 32.62 -21.51 -14.80
N ARG A 87 32.58 -22.84 -14.98
CA ARG A 87 31.33 -23.62 -15.11
C ARG A 87 30.56 -23.68 -13.80
N ALA A 88 31.25 -23.97 -12.70
CA ALA A 88 30.64 -23.98 -11.36
C ALA A 88 30.12 -22.58 -10.98
N GLY A 89 30.93 -21.54 -11.21
CA GLY A 89 30.53 -20.15 -10.96
C GLY A 89 29.34 -19.70 -11.80
N PHE A 90 29.34 -20.03 -13.10
CA PHE A 90 28.22 -19.74 -14.00
C PHE A 90 26.94 -20.44 -13.56
N GLN A 91 27.01 -21.69 -13.11
CA GLN A 91 25.85 -22.43 -12.64
C GLN A 91 25.25 -21.81 -11.36
N VAL A 92 26.08 -21.41 -10.40
CA VAL A 92 25.64 -20.70 -9.18
C VAL A 92 24.98 -19.37 -9.53
N ILE A 93 25.59 -18.57 -10.41
CA ILE A 93 25.03 -17.30 -10.88
C ILE A 93 23.69 -17.52 -11.58
N THR A 94 23.56 -18.59 -12.38
CA THR A 94 22.31 -18.91 -13.08
C THR A 94 21.19 -19.25 -12.09
N TRP A 95 21.48 -20.05 -11.06
CA TRP A 95 20.49 -20.36 -10.01
C TRP A 95 20.09 -19.09 -9.23
N LEU A 96 21.05 -18.25 -8.87
CA LEU A 96 20.77 -16.97 -8.20
C LEU A 96 19.94 -16.03 -9.09
N ALA A 97 20.23 -15.96 -10.38
CA ALA A 97 19.46 -15.18 -11.34
C ALA A 97 18.04 -15.73 -11.50
N ALA A 98 17.86 -17.05 -11.55
CA ALA A 98 16.54 -17.67 -11.63
C ALA A 98 15.69 -17.36 -10.39
N ILE A 99 16.27 -17.46 -9.19
CA ILE A 99 15.60 -17.12 -7.92
C ILE A 99 15.23 -15.63 -7.89
N ALA A 100 16.16 -14.75 -8.26
CA ALA A 100 15.91 -13.31 -8.28
C ALA A 100 14.85 -12.91 -9.32
N ALA A 101 14.84 -13.54 -10.50
CA ALA A 101 13.82 -13.34 -11.52
C ALA A 101 12.44 -13.84 -11.05
N ALA A 102 12.38 -15.00 -10.40
CA ALA A 102 11.14 -15.53 -9.82
C ALA A 102 10.59 -14.59 -8.73
N LEU A 103 11.44 -14.10 -7.82
CA LEU A 103 11.07 -13.09 -6.83
C LEU A 103 10.59 -11.78 -7.47
N GLY A 104 11.30 -11.30 -8.50
CA GLY A 104 10.90 -10.11 -9.26
C GLY A 104 9.54 -10.29 -9.92
N LEU A 105 9.28 -11.43 -10.57
CA LEU A 105 7.99 -11.77 -11.19
C LEU A 105 6.87 -11.89 -10.17
N LEU A 106 7.11 -12.54 -9.01
CA LEU A 106 6.13 -12.66 -7.94
C LEU A 106 5.77 -11.30 -7.35
N MET A 107 6.76 -10.42 -7.13
CA MET A 107 6.53 -9.08 -6.59
C MET A 107 5.84 -8.16 -7.61
N THR A 108 6.23 -8.22 -8.88
CA THR A 108 5.57 -7.49 -9.97
C THR A 108 4.15 -8.00 -10.20
N GLY A 109 3.93 -9.31 -10.15
CA GLY A 109 2.60 -9.93 -10.23
C GLY A 109 1.72 -9.55 -9.05
N ALA A 110 2.25 -9.61 -7.83
CA ALA A 110 1.55 -9.13 -6.64
C ALA A 110 1.16 -7.65 -6.76
N TRP A 111 2.00 -6.82 -7.37
CA TRP A 111 1.69 -5.41 -7.61
C TRP A 111 0.59 -5.21 -8.68
N LEU A 112 0.67 -5.92 -9.81
CA LEU A 112 -0.29 -5.84 -10.92
C LEU A 112 -1.69 -6.37 -10.55
N PHE A 113 -1.77 -7.45 -9.77
CA PHE A 113 -3.05 -8.09 -9.45
C PHE A 113 -3.70 -7.53 -8.17
N ARG A 114 -2.95 -6.86 -7.28
CA ARG A 114 -3.48 -6.31 -6.01
C ARG A 114 -4.21 -4.98 -6.18
N SER A 115 -3.86 -4.19 -7.19
CA SER A 115 -4.47 -2.87 -7.44
C SER A 115 -5.93 -2.94 -7.91
N ARG A 116 -6.39 -4.07 -8.46
CA ARG A 116 -7.80 -4.23 -8.88
C ARG A 116 -8.74 -4.70 -7.78
N SER A 117 -8.33 -5.61 -6.90
CA SER A 117 -9.24 -6.19 -5.90
C SER A 117 -9.42 -5.31 -4.65
N VAL A 118 -8.37 -4.61 -4.21
CA VAL A 118 -8.42 -3.77 -3.01
C VAL A 118 -9.06 -2.41 -3.28
N SER A 119 -8.85 -1.83 -4.46
CA SER A 119 -9.46 -0.55 -4.84
C SER A 119 -10.97 -0.69 -5.04
N LEU A 120 -11.44 -1.75 -5.72
CA LEU A 120 -12.87 -1.99 -5.96
C LEU A 120 -13.64 -2.22 -4.65
N GLY A 121 -13.14 -3.09 -3.75
CA GLY A 121 -13.83 -3.35 -2.47
C GLY A 121 -13.77 -2.18 -1.48
N ALA A 122 -12.77 -1.29 -1.60
CA ALA A 122 -12.73 -0.04 -0.84
C ALA A 122 -13.65 1.02 -1.45
N ILE A 123 -13.74 1.11 -2.78
CA ILE A 123 -14.64 2.01 -3.50
C ILE A 123 -16.11 1.59 -3.31
N GLU A 124 -16.45 0.30 -3.39
CA GLU A 124 -17.80 -0.22 -3.11
C GLU A 124 -18.24 0.08 -1.67
N ARG A 125 -17.36 -0.15 -0.69
CA ARG A 125 -17.67 0.19 0.71
C ARG A 125 -17.83 1.69 0.93
N ARG A 126 -17.09 2.53 0.20
CA ARG A 126 -17.24 4.00 0.21
C ARG A 126 -18.56 4.43 -0.43
N LEU A 127 -18.95 3.83 -1.55
CA LEU A 127 -20.21 4.07 -2.24
C LEU A 127 -21.40 3.67 -1.35
N ALA A 128 -21.38 2.46 -0.79
CA ALA A 128 -22.45 1.96 0.08
C ALA A 128 -22.61 2.82 1.36
N ARG A 129 -21.53 3.38 1.91
CA ARG A 129 -21.61 4.29 3.06
C ARG A 129 -22.21 5.65 2.70
N LEU A 130 -21.84 6.19 1.54
CA LEU A 130 -22.42 7.45 1.04
C LEU A 130 -23.91 7.28 0.73
N GLU A 131 -24.29 6.16 0.12
CA GLU A 131 -25.69 5.80 -0.12
C GLU A 131 -26.47 5.65 1.19
N GLY A 132 -25.90 4.99 2.19
CA GLY A 132 -26.53 4.84 3.51
C GLY A 132 -26.70 6.18 4.26
N MET A 133 -25.78 7.12 4.08
CA MET A 133 -25.90 8.47 4.67
C MET A 133 -26.97 9.32 3.99
N ILE A 134 -27.09 9.24 2.66
CA ILE A 134 -28.08 10.01 1.88
C ILE A 134 -29.48 9.42 2.05
N ASN A 135 -29.61 8.09 2.04
CA ASN A 135 -30.90 7.41 2.17
C ASN A 135 -31.37 7.27 3.63
N GLY A 136 -30.46 7.40 4.62
CA GLY A 136 -30.78 7.35 6.05
C GLY A 136 -31.17 8.69 6.68
N SER A 137 -31.19 9.78 5.91
CA SER A 137 -31.50 11.15 6.37
C SER A 137 -32.88 11.67 5.93
N GLY A 138 -33.81 10.80 5.53
CA GLY A 138 -35.22 11.12 5.24
C GLY A 138 -36.16 10.48 6.23
#